data_AF-A0AAX2EC32-F1
#
_entry.id   AF-A0AAX2EC32-F1
#
_cell.length_a   1.000
_cell.length_b   1.000
_cell.length_c   1.000
_cell.angle_alpha   90.00
_cell.angle_beta   90.00
_cell.angle_gamma   90.00
#
_symmetry.space_group_name_H-M   'P 1'
#
loop_
_entity.id
_entity.type
_entity.pdbx_description
1 polymer ?
#
loop_
_entity_poly.entity_id
_entity_poly.type
_entity_poly.pdbx_seq_one_letter_code
_entity_poly.pdbx_strand_id
1 'polypeptide(L)' 'MKVIMLVQTMYKNQLLREGGTYEIPEETAARWIRSKIAKAAE' A
#
# COMPACT_ATOMS: atom_id res chain seq x y z
N MET A 1 -1.18 8.87 3.69
CA MET A 1 -1.95 8.67 2.44
C MET A 1 -2.58 7.28 2.50
N LYS A 2 -3.84 7.15 2.11
CA LYS A 2 -4.48 5.84 2.03
C LYS A 2 -4.16 5.18 0.70
N VAL A 3 -3.75 3.93 0.74
CA VAL A 3 -3.47 3.13 -0.45
C VAL A 3 -4.19 1.79 -0.37
N ILE A 4 -4.69 1.34 -1.52
CA ILE A 4 -5.24 0.01 -1.70
C ILE A 4 -4.10 -0.88 -2.17
N MET A 5 -3.79 -1.93 -1.42
CA MET A 5 -2.74 -2.87 -1.79
C MET A 5 -3.22 -3.78 -2.91
N LEU A 6 -2.42 -3.92 -3.97
CA LEU A 6 -2.71 -4.81 -5.11
C LEU A 6 -2.08 -6.19 -4.94
N VAL A 7 -1.22 -6.36 -3.94
CA VAL A 7 -0.57 -7.63 -3.58
C VAL A 7 -0.48 -7.75 -2.06
N GLN A 8 -0.48 -8.99 -1.56
CA GLN A 8 -0.21 -9.24 -0.15
C GLN A 8 1.27 -9.01 0.16
N THR A 9 1.57 -8.19 1.17
CA THR A 9 2.93 -7.94 1.63
C THR A 9 2.98 -7.69 3.13
N MET A 10 4.13 -7.91 3.73
CA MET A 10 4.37 -7.57 5.13
C MET A 10 5.03 -6.19 5.21
N TYR A 11 4.47 -5.30 6.02
CA TYR A 11 5.01 -3.97 6.25
C TYR A 11 4.98 -3.65 7.74
N LYS A 12 6.13 -3.32 8.34
CA LYS A 12 6.26 -3.01 9.78
C LYS A 12 5.57 -4.05 10.69
N ASN A 13 5.81 -5.34 10.43
CA ASN A 13 5.17 -6.47 11.14
C ASN A 13 3.63 -6.53 11.02
N GLN A 14 3.04 -5.76 10.11
CA GLN A 14 1.63 -5.85 9.75
C GLN A 14 1.49 -6.57 8.41
N LEU A 15 0.61 -7.57 8.38
CA LEU A 15 0.25 -8.23 7.13
C LEU A 15 -0.76 -7.35 6.38
N LEU A 16 -0.31 -6.74 5.29
CA LEU A 16 -1.16 -5.99 4.39
C LEU A 16 -1.75 -6.97 3.37
N ARG A 17 -3.06 -7.18 3.41
CA ARG A 17 -3.76 -8.06 2.48
C ARG A 17 -4.01 -7.37 1.15
N GLU A 18 -3.98 -8.15 0.08
CA GLU A 18 -4.42 -7.71 -1.23
C GLU A 18 -5.87 -7.22 -1.18
N GLY A 19 -6.16 -6.10 -1.86
CA GLY A 19 -7.44 -5.40 -1.84
C GLY A 19 -7.70 -4.59 -0.55
N GLY A 20 -6.87 -4.75 0.48
CA GLY A 20 -6.98 -4.00 1.72
C GLY A 20 -6.57 -2.53 1.56
N THR A 21 -7.28 -1.64 2.25
CA THR A 21 -6.94 -0.21 2.31
C THR A 21 -6.16 0.07 3.58
N TYR A 22 -4.98 0.68 3.44
CA TYR A 22 -4.08 0.96 4.56
C TYR A 22 -3.54 2.38 4.50
N GLU A 23 -3.27 2.97 5.66
CA GLU A 23 -2.67 4.29 5.77
C GLU A 23 -1.15 4.17 5.86
N ILE A 24 -0.48 4.69 4.85
CA ILE A 24 0.97 4.56 4.64
C ILE A 24 1.55 5.97 4.44
N PRO A 25 2.81 6.22 4.88
CA PRO A 25 3.49 7.49 4.61
C PRO A 25 3.57 7.79 3.11
N GLU A 26 3.42 9.06 2.72
CA GLU A 26 3.39 9.47 1.30
C GLU A 26 4.62 8.99 0.51
N GLU A 27 5.82 9.09 1.06
CA GLU A 27 7.04 8.61 0.38
C GLU A 27 6.97 7.12 0.04
N THR A 28 6.45 6.31 0.96
CA THR A 28 6.33 4.86 0.77
C THR A 28 5.18 4.54 -0.17
N ALA A 29 4.04 5.22 -0.01
CA ALA A 29 2.88 5.11 -0.89
C ALA A 29 3.24 5.45 -2.35
N ALA A 30 3.97 6.55 -2.58
CA ALA A 30 4.42 6.96 -3.91
C ALA A 30 5.33 5.90 -4.56
N ARG A 31 6.24 5.29 -3.80
CA ARG A 31 7.09 4.19 -4.29
C ARG A 31 6.24 2.97 -4.66
N TRP A 32 5.26 2.61 -3.83
CA TRP A 32 4.39 1.45 -4.10
C TRP A 32 3.49 1.66 -5.30
N ILE A 33 2.96 2.87 -5.48
CA ILE A 33 2.16 3.25 -6.65
C ILE A 33 3.02 3.21 -7.92
N ARG A 34 4.24 3.77 -7.88
CA ARG A 34 5.18 3.72 -9.01
C ARG A 34 5.56 2.28 -9.40
N SER A 35 5.73 1.41 -8.40
CA SER A 35 6.04 -0.01 -8.60
C SER A 35 4.81 -0.89 -8.87
N LYS A 36 3.60 -0.32 -8.97
CA LYS A 36 2.34 -1.04 -9.20
C LYS A 36 2.00 -2.09 -8.12
N ILE A 37 2.49 -1.88 -6.89
CA ILE A 37 2.23 -2.73 -5.72
C ILE A 37 0.96 -2.27 -4.99
N ALA A 38 0.66 -0.98 -5.07
CA ALA A 38 -0.50 -0.35 -4.45
C ALA A 38 -1.12 0.69 -5.39
N LYS A 39 -2.36 1.06 -5.13
CA LYS A 39 -3.08 2.15 -5.79
C LYS A 39 -3.44 3.21 -4.75
N ALA A 40 -3.50 4.48 -5.14
CA ALA A 40 -4.09 5.50 -4.26
C ALA A 40 -5.55 5.12 -3.96
N ALA A 41 -5.92 5.15 -2.68
CA ALA A 41 -7.32 5.05 -2.27
C ALA A 41 -7.92 6.46 -2.37
N GLU A 42 -8.91 6.64 -3.24
CA GLU A 42 -9.77 7.83 -3.24
C GLU A 42 -10.62 7.91 -1.97
#